data_AF-N1RW78-F1
#
_entry.id   AF-N1RW78-F1
#
_cell.length_a   1.000
_cell.length_b   1.000
_cell.length_c   1.000
_cell.angle_alpha   90.00
_cell.angle_beta   90.00
_cell.angle_gamma   90.00
#
_symmetry.space_group_name_H-M   'P 1'
#
loop_
_entity.id
_entity.type
_entity.pdbx_description
1 polymer ?
#
loop_
_entity_poly.entity_id
_entity_poly.type
_entity_poly.pdbx_seq_one_letter_code
_entity_poly.pdbx_strand_id
1 'polypeptide(L)'
;MFGTNLKLNDHVRDLVEEAKCLERDGNSCVVLGTVDPMVSHIIPYTWWDNKEHGNTTGDIKFRGPGLLSVNLLGGNCYVYNPHELRGTDKVWNMICLHPDLHKLWARGYCGFKYIFTESSNENESKVTLQFRWMPRTKKRLGQEIDISGTGHGSDRRQLIDELNLFHDRGNPLPVSCEGALRHLTRSGKPLPSGYLIHINMQTDETKRFKEAIDIQWACIMFAAFSGAAGNPELPSRQNPDDKAMQWIQSQAR
;
A
#
# COMPACT_ATOMS: atom_id res chain seq x y z
N MET A 1 21.00 13.21 10.58
CA MET A 1 20.90 11.81 11.05
C MET A 1 19.81 11.79 12.12
N PHE A 2 18.73 11.03 11.92
CA PHE A 2 17.67 10.92 12.93
C PHE A 2 18.15 10.10 14.14
N GLY A 3 17.62 10.42 15.32
CA GLY A 3 18.01 9.77 16.57
C GLY A 3 16.79 9.40 17.42
N THR A 4 16.26 8.19 17.22
CA THR A 4 15.20 7.63 18.07
C THR A 4 15.72 7.35 19.49
N ASN A 5 14.87 7.58 20.49
CA ASN A 5 15.19 7.48 21.93
C ASN A 5 15.63 6.05 22.33
N LEU A 6 16.64 5.95 23.21
CA LEU A 6 17.44 4.75 23.51
C LEU A 6 16.80 3.73 24.49
N LYS A 7 15.56 3.94 24.94
CA LYS A 7 14.95 3.20 26.08
C LYS A 7 13.69 2.37 25.76
N LEU A 8 13.45 2.02 24.50
CA LEU A 8 12.17 1.42 24.10
C LEU A 8 12.33 -0.08 23.76
N ASN A 9 11.40 -0.91 24.25
CA ASN A 9 11.40 -2.37 24.14
C ASN A 9 10.63 -2.88 22.90
N ASP A 10 11.02 -4.06 22.40
CA ASP A 10 10.38 -4.78 21.28
C ASP A 10 8.89 -5.11 21.54
N HIS A 11 8.06 -5.26 20.48
CA HIS A 11 6.60 -5.37 20.58
C HIS A 11 5.99 -6.62 19.90
N VAL A 12 5.04 -7.25 20.60
CA VAL A 12 3.99 -8.17 20.09
C VAL A 12 2.70 -7.36 19.80
N ARG A 13 2.06 -7.51 18.63
CA ARG A 13 0.85 -6.75 18.19
C ARG A 13 -0.15 -6.36 19.29
N ASP A 14 -0.69 -5.13 19.24
CA ASP A 14 -1.71 -4.63 20.15
C ASP A 14 -3.09 -5.25 19.90
N LEU A 15 -3.38 -6.33 20.62
CA LEU A 15 -4.64 -7.08 20.54
C LEU A 15 -5.88 -6.22 20.86
N VAL A 16 -5.74 -5.14 21.63
CA VAL A 16 -6.87 -4.25 21.94
C VAL A 16 -7.23 -3.41 20.72
N GLU A 17 -6.23 -2.90 20.01
CA GLU A 17 -6.44 -2.15 18.77
C GLU A 17 -6.93 -3.05 17.62
N GLU A 18 -6.45 -4.30 17.55
CA GLU A 18 -6.99 -5.28 16.61
C GLU A 18 -8.48 -5.58 16.88
N ALA A 19 -8.87 -5.74 18.14
CA ALA A 19 -10.26 -5.96 18.52
C ALA A 19 -11.16 -4.76 18.14
N LYS A 20 -10.69 -3.53 18.33
CA LYS A 20 -11.40 -2.31 17.88
C LYS A 20 -11.58 -2.30 16.36
N CYS A 21 -10.56 -2.70 15.60
CA CYS A 21 -10.64 -2.79 14.14
C CYS A 21 -11.69 -3.82 13.69
N LEU A 22 -11.69 -5.01 14.31
CA LEU A 22 -12.68 -6.06 14.05
C LEU A 22 -14.11 -5.58 14.34
N GLU A 23 -14.33 -4.92 15.48
CA GLU A 23 -15.63 -4.36 15.85
C GLU A 23 -16.09 -3.29 14.84
N ARG A 24 -15.20 -2.34 14.53
CA ARG A 24 -15.45 -1.26 13.56
C ARG A 24 -15.87 -1.79 12.18
N ASP A 25 -15.20 -2.84 11.72
CA ASP A 25 -15.41 -3.41 10.39
C ASP A 25 -16.48 -4.52 10.37
N GLY A 26 -17.21 -4.71 11.48
CA GLY A 26 -18.33 -5.67 11.56
C GLY A 26 -17.89 -7.13 11.49
N ASN A 27 -16.70 -7.44 12.00
CA ASN A 27 -16.06 -8.76 11.98
C ASN A 27 -16.07 -9.41 10.59
N SER A 28 -15.94 -8.59 9.55
CA SER A 28 -16.03 -9.00 8.14
C SER A 28 -14.97 -8.31 7.29
N CYS A 29 -14.64 -8.90 6.14
CA CYS A 29 -13.79 -8.21 5.17
C CYS A 29 -14.53 -7.00 4.60
N VAL A 30 -13.96 -5.80 4.73
CA VAL A 30 -14.62 -4.55 4.26
C VAL A 30 -14.82 -4.49 2.74
N VAL A 31 -14.11 -5.34 1.99
CA VAL A 31 -14.17 -5.38 0.53
C VAL A 31 -15.15 -6.45 0.05
N LEU A 32 -15.10 -7.65 0.63
CA LEU A 32 -15.80 -8.83 0.14
C LEU A 32 -17.04 -9.18 0.98
N GLY A 33 -17.15 -8.64 2.19
CA GLY A 33 -18.20 -8.99 3.16
C GLY A 33 -18.09 -10.43 3.70
N THR A 34 -16.97 -11.10 3.48
CA THR A 34 -16.73 -12.45 3.99
C THR A 34 -16.47 -12.42 5.50
N VAL A 35 -16.94 -13.45 6.21
CA VAL A 35 -16.63 -13.69 7.62
C VAL A 35 -15.15 -14.05 7.83
N ASP A 36 -14.71 -14.05 9.08
CA ASP A 36 -13.35 -14.38 9.52
C ASP A 36 -12.25 -13.57 8.82
N PRO A 37 -12.31 -12.22 8.87
CA PRO A 37 -11.27 -11.39 8.29
C PRO A 37 -9.96 -11.46 9.09
N MET A 38 -8.90 -10.99 8.44
CA MET A 38 -7.63 -10.67 9.09
C MET A 38 -7.49 -9.16 9.25
N VAL A 39 -7.12 -8.72 10.46
CA VAL A 39 -6.72 -7.34 10.70
C VAL A 39 -5.38 -7.09 10.01
N SER A 40 -5.39 -6.16 9.06
CA SER A 40 -4.26 -5.83 8.21
C SER A 40 -3.82 -4.39 8.45
N HIS A 41 -2.55 -4.18 8.82
CA HIS A 41 -1.98 -2.84 8.90
C HIS A 41 -1.84 -2.23 7.50
N ILE A 42 -2.19 -0.95 7.36
CA ILE A 42 -2.08 -0.18 6.13
C ILE A 42 -0.63 0.16 5.85
N ILE A 43 0.02 0.78 6.83
CA ILE A 43 1.47 0.93 6.87
C ILE A 43 2.01 -0.17 7.77
N PRO A 44 3.01 -0.97 7.33
CA PRO A 44 3.59 -2.01 8.16
C PRO A 44 4.07 -1.44 9.50
N TYR A 45 3.66 -2.06 10.61
CA TYR A 45 4.12 -1.66 11.94
C TYR A 45 5.66 -1.75 12.06
N THR A 46 6.28 -2.63 11.26
CA THR A 46 7.73 -2.80 11.16
C THR A 46 8.46 -1.55 10.64
N TRP A 47 7.77 -0.56 10.07
CA TRP A 47 8.40 0.72 9.73
C TRP A 47 8.83 1.51 10.98
N TRP A 48 8.27 1.19 12.14
CA TRP A 48 8.46 1.92 13.40
C TRP A 48 8.40 1.01 14.64
N ASP A 49 8.78 -0.25 14.50
CA ASP A 49 8.82 -1.23 15.60
C ASP A 49 10.10 -1.13 16.42
N ASN A 50 11.22 -0.77 15.79
CA ASN A 50 12.52 -0.59 16.41
C ASN A 50 13.23 0.69 15.94
N LYS A 51 14.37 0.98 16.58
CA LYS A 51 15.17 2.18 16.34
C LYS A 51 15.72 2.28 14.92
N GLU A 52 16.22 1.17 14.37
CA GLU A 52 16.84 1.15 13.05
C GLU A 52 15.79 1.46 11.97
N HIS A 53 14.66 0.75 12.02
CA HIS A 53 13.55 0.99 11.11
C HIS A 53 13.00 2.41 11.24
N GLY A 54 12.88 2.93 12.47
CA GLY A 54 12.46 4.31 12.67
C GLY A 54 13.42 5.33 12.04
N ASN A 55 14.73 5.11 12.12
CA ASN A 55 15.70 5.98 11.45
C ASN A 55 15.60 5.88 9.91
N THR A 56 15.40 4.69 9.35
CA THR A 56 15.19 4.49 7.90
C THR A 56 13.90 5.17 7.42
N THR A 57 12.80 4.98 8.13
CA THR A 57 11.50 5.61 7.83
C THR A 57 11.58 7.14 7.96
N GLY A 58 12.34 7.63 8.95
CA GLY A 58 12.65 9.06 9.07
C GLY A 58 13.37 9.62 7.84
N ASP A 59 14.32 8.89 7.24
CA ASP A 59 15.03 9.36 6.05
C ASP A 59 14.11 9.48 4.81
N ILE A 60 13.06 8.63 4.72
CA ILE A 60 12.03 8.74 3.69
C ILE A 60 11.33 10.11 3.74
N LYS A 61 11.15 10.68 4.95
CA LYS A 61 10.57 12.03 5.12
C LYS A 61 11.36 13.10 4.36
N PHE A 62 12.69 13.02 4.35
CA PHE A 62 13.53 14.00 3.68
C PHE A 62 13.65 13.77 2.17
N ARG A 63 13.48 12.54 1.69
CA ARG A 63 13.72 12.17 0.28
C ARG A 63 12.45 11.94 -0.55
N GLY A 64 11.33 11.62 0.07
CA GLY A 64 10.06 11.29 -0.59
C GLY A 64 9.19 12.43 -1.18
N PRO A 65 9.34 13.73 -0.85
CA PRO A 65 8.41 14.77 -1.33
C PRO A 65 8.37 14.91 -2.86
N GLY A 66 9.46 14.56 -3.55
CA GLY A 66 9.56 14.62 -5.01
C GLY A 66 9.04 13.38 -5.74
N LEU A 67 8.80 12.26 -5.05
CA LEU A 67 8.65 10.94 -5.70
C LEU A 67 7.20 10.43 -5.74
N LEU A 68 6.35 10.88 -4.80
CA LEU A 68 5.04 10.26 -4.57
C LEU A 68 3.85 11.23 -4.57
N SER A 69 4.06 12.55 -4.70
CA SER A 69 3.02 13.59 -4.49
C SER A 69 2.26 13.48 -3.16
N VAL A 70 2.67 12.60 -2.26
CA VAL A 70 2.18 12.45 -0.89
C VAL A 70 3.03 13.36 -0.02
N ASN A 71 2.37 14.21 0.76
CA ASN A 71 3.04 15.10 1.69
C ASN A 71 3.56 14.31 2.90
N LEU A 72 4.68 13.60 2.73
CA LEU A 72 5.41 12.99 3.84
C LEU A 72 6.03 14.07 4.77
N LEU A 73 6.11 15.34 4.32
CA LEU A 73 6.65 16.48 5.07
C LEU A 73 5.66 17.12 6.04
N GLY A 74 4.39 16.70 6.06
CA GLY A 74 3.40 17.25 6.96
C GLY A 74 3.92 17.26 8.40
N GLY A 75 3.81 18.41 9.08
CA GLY A 75 4.30 18.61 10.45
C GLY A 75 3.75 17.62 11.49
N ASN A 76 2.72 16.84 11.13
CA ASN A 76 2.06 15.85 11.95
C ASN A 76 2.08 14.46 11.31
N CYS A 77 3.17 14.04 10.67
CA CYS A 77 3.31 12.67 10.14
C CYS A 77 3.03 11.65 11.27
N TYR A 78 1.82 11.11 11.36
CA TYR A 78 1.42 10.15 12.41
C TYR A 78 2.13 8.80 12.29
N VAL A 79 2.78 8.57 11.14
CA VAL A 79 3.69 7.45 10.88
C VAL A 79 5.02 7.63 11.62
N TYR A 80 5.35 8.88 11.98
CA TYR A 80 6.59 9.29 12.62
C TYR A 80 6.27 10.03 13.92
N ASN A 81 6.31 9.34 15.06
CA ASN A 81 6.31 9.99 16.37
C ASN A 81 7.70 9.87 16.99
N PRO A 82 8.52 10.94 17.03
CA PRO A 82 9.87 10.88 17.60
C PRO A 82 9.87 10.63 19.12
N HIS A 83 8.71 10.79 19.77
CA HIS A 83 8.53 10.64 21.19
C HIS A 83 7.85 9.32 21.58
N GLU A 84 7.36 8.54 20.62
CA GLU A 84 6.64 7.28 20.84
C GLU A 84 6.99 6.26 19.75
N LEU A 85 7.69 5.17 20.13
CA LEU A 85 7.68 3.97 19.29
C LEU A 85 6.26 3.40 19.32
N ARG A 86 5.83 2.72 18.25
CA ARG A 86 4.50 2.11 18.12
C ARG A 86 3.31 3.04 17.86
N GLY A 87 3.54 4.30 17.46
CA GLY A 87 2.45 5.22 17.10
C GLY A 87 1.53 4.70 15.99
N THR A 88 2.00 3.75 15.16
CA THR A 88 1.28 3.16 14.02
C THR A 88 0.51 1.87 14.33
N ASP A 89 0.66 1.27 15.51
CA ASP A 89 -0.12 0.08 15.91
C ASP A 89 -1.44 0.51 16.54
N LYS A 90 -2.30 1.10 15.70
CA LYS A 90 -3.57 1.73 16.09
C LYS A 90 -4.65 1.43 15.07
N VAL A 91 -5.91 1.44 15.52
CA VAL A 91 -7.08 1.16 14.68
C VAL A 91 -7.16 2.05 13.43
N TRP A 92 -6.70 3.30 13.50
CA TRP A 92 -6.62 4.20 12.35
C TRP A 92 -5.62 3.76 11.26
N ASN A 93 -4.71 2.82 11.55
CA ASN A 93 -3.77 2.23 10.60
C ASN A 93 -4.12 0.77 10.28
N MET A 94 -5.33 0.31 10.59
CA MET A 94 -5.77 -1.07 10.39
C MET A 94 -7.04 -1.15 9.53
N ILE A 95 -7.19 -2.25 8.79
CA ILE A 95 -8.38 -2.58 7.97
C ILE A 95 -8.60 -4.10 7.93
N CYS A 96 -9.84 -4.54 8.01
CA CYS A 96 -10.19 -5.96 7.94
C CYS A 96 -10.28 -6.46 6.50
N LEU A 97 -9.38 -7.37 6.13
CA LEU A 97 -9.31 -7.96 4.79
C LEU A 97 -9.41 -9.48 4.85
N HIS A 98 -9.97 -10.09 3.82
CA HIS A 98 -9.87 -11.53 3.63
C HIS A 98 -8.37 -11.91 3.47
N PRO A 99 -7.89 -13.02 4.05
CA PRO A 99 -6.48 -13.40 4.00
C PRO A 99 -5.88 -13.43 2.59
N ASP A 100 -6.61 -13.93 1.59
CA ASP A 100 -6.11 -13.95 0.21
C ASP A 100 -6.08 -12.58 -0.45
N LEU A 101 -7.03 -11.69 -0.11
CA LEU A 101 -7.00 -10.32 -0.59
C LEU A 101 -5.82 -9.55 0.05
N HIS A 102 -5.55 -9.78 1.34
CA HIS A 102 -4.38 -9.22 2.00
C HIS A 102 -3.08 -9.64 1.30
N LYS A 103 -2.90 -10.93 0.97
CA LYS A 103 -1.70 -11.41 0.26
C LYS A 103 -1.50 -10.70 -1.08
N LEU A 104 -2.60 -10.44 -1.80
CA LEU A 104 -2.55 -9.72 -3.08
C LEU A 104 -2.20 -8.24 -2.89
N TRP A 105 -2.78 -7.61 -1.88
CA TRP A 105 -2.49 -6.23 -1.51
C TRP A 105 -1.04 -6.03 -1.06
N ALA A 106 -0.52 -6.91 -0.20
CA ALA A 106 0.86 -6.91 0.26
C ALA A 106 1.87 -7.08 -0.88
N ARG A 107 1.48 -7.72 -1.99
CA ARG A 107 2.29 -7.87 -3.21
C ARG A 107 2.09 -6.74 -4.22
N GLY A 108 1.24 -5.75 -3.92
CA GLY A 108 0.96 -4.61 -4.81
C GLY A 108 0.09 -4.96 -6.03
N TYR A 109 -0.66 -6.06 -6.01
CA TYR A 109 -1.59 -6.39 -7.11
C TYR A 109 -2.86 -5.53 -7.09
N CYS A 110 -3.21 -4.98 -5.94
CA CYS A 110 -4.32 -4.05 -5.76
C CYS A 110 -3.94 -2.97 -4.76
N GLY A 111 -4.78 -1.93 -4.65
CA GLY A 111 -4.64 -0.89 -3.64
C GLY A 111 -5.95 -0.17 -3.37
N PHE A 112 -5.94 0.70 -2.37
CA PHE A 112 -7.08 1.51 -1.96
C PHE A 112 -6.75 2.98 -2.17
N LYS A 113 -7.60 3.67 -2.93
CA LYS A 113 -7.50 5.12 -3.12
C LYS A 113 -8.53 5.80 -2.22
N TYR A 114 -8.10 6.76 -1.41
CA TYR A 114 -9.03 7.61 -0.68
C TYR A 114 -9.84 8.49 -1.65
N ILE A 115 -11.16 8.59 -1.44
CA ILE A 115 -12.04 9.44 -2.24
C ILE A 115 -12.48 10.66 -1.43
N PHE A 116 -13.25 10.45 -0.35
CA PHE A 116 -13.73 11.52 0.53
C PHE A 116 -14.14 10.95 1.90
N THR A 117 -14.42 11.85 2.84
CA THR A 117 -15.00 11.55 4.15
C THR A 117 -16.25 12.39 4.33
N GLU A 118 -17.31 11.77 4.82
CA GLU A 118 -18.57 12.42 5.20
C GLU A 118 -18.75 12.32 6.70
N SER A 119 -19.15 13.40 7.37
CA SER A 119 -19.54 13.33 8.79
C SER A 119 -20.88 12.61 8.91
N SER A 120 -20.93 11.54 9.72
CA SER A 120 -22.16 10.77 9.94
C SER A 120 -22.94 11.28 11.15
N ASN A 121 -22.24 11.66 12.21
CA ASN A 121 -22.75 12.30 13.43
C ASN A 121 -21.62 13.12 14.08
N GLU A 122 -21.80 13.64 15.30
CA GLU A 122 -20.83 14.54 15.94
C GLU A 122 -19.43 13.92 16.12
N ASN A 123 -19.34 12.60 16.34
CA ASN A 123 -18.07 11.92 16.67
C ASN A 123 -17.64 10.85 15.65
N GLU A 124 -18.50 10.46 14.73
CA GLU A 124 -18.22 9.45 13.72
C GLU A 124 -18.32 10.02 12.30
N SER A 125 -17.40 9.55 11.48
CA SER A 125 -17.31 9.88 10.08
C SER A 125 -17.20 8.62 9.24
N LYS A 126 -17.72 8.70 8.02
CA LYS A 126 -17.70 7.63 7.03
C LYS A 126 -16.64 7.96 5.98
N VAL A 127 -15.57 7.18 5.96
CA VAL A 127 -14.51 7.26 4.96
C VAL A 127 -14.88 6.40 3.76
N THR A 128 -14.82 6.98 2.57
CA THR A 128 -15.02 6.25 1.31
C THR A 128 -13.69 6.01 0.60
N LEU A 129 -13.37 4.73 0.43
CA LEU A 129 -12.22 4.26 -0.35
C LEU A 129 -12.69 3.67 -1.67
N GLN A 130 -11.81 3.69 -2.67
CA GLN A 130 -12.01 3.00 -3.92
C GLN A 130 -10.95 1.93 -4.10
N PHE A 131 -11.41 0.69 -4.24
CA PHE A 131 -10.58 -0.45 -4.59
C PHE A 131 -10.09 -0.35 -6.05
N ARG A 132 -8.81 -0.65 -6.29
CA ARG A 132 -8.20 -0.62 -7.63
C ARG A 132 -7.31 -1.84 -7.85
N TRP A 133 -7.50 -2.51 -8.98
CA TRP A 133 -6.50 -3.45 -9.50
C TRP A 133 -5.33 -2.69 -10.10
N MET A 134 -4.11 -3.17 -9.88
CA MET A 134 -2.89 -2.53 -10.34
C MET A 134 -2.35 -3.19 -11.62
N PRO A 135 -1.78 -2.39 -12.53
CA PRO A 135 -1.11 -2.92 -13.71
C PRO A 135 0.14 -3.70 -13.29
N ARG A 136 0.47 -4.72 -14.09
CA ARG A 136 1.76 -5.39 -14.04
C ARG A 136 2.59 -4.91 -15.21
N THR A 137 3.33 -3.82 -15.01
CA THR A 137 4.22 -3.30 -16.03
C THR A 137 5.49 -4.16 -16.11
N LYS A 138 6.22 -4.05 -17.22
CA LYS A 138 7.54 -4.68 -17.34
C LYS A 138 8.47 -4.17 -16.24
N LYS A 139 9.36 -5.04 -15.76
CA LYS A 139 10.39 -4.68 -14.77
C LYS A 139 11.26 -3.56 -15.34
N ARG A 140 11.24 -2.41 -14.66
CA ARG A 140 11.97 -1.19 -15.03
C ARG A 140 12.84 -0.67 -13.88
N LEU A 141 12.92 -1.42 -12.77
CA LEU A 141 13.78 -1.07 -11.66
C LEU A 141 15.26 -1.10 -12.09
N GLY A 142 15.97 0.01 -11.83
CA GLY A 142 17.39 0.15 -12.20
C GLY A 142 17.64 0.49 -13.68
N GLN A 143 16.59 0.69 -14.48
CA GLN A 143 16.72 1.13 -15.88
C GLN A 143 16.57 2.65 -15.97
N GLU A 144 17.48 3.31 -16.69
CA GLU A 144 17.32 4.71 -17.03
C GLU A 144 16.18 4.87 -18.03
N ILE A 145 15.22 5.73 -17.71
CA ILE A 145 14.10 6.06 -18.61
C ILE A 145 14.36 7.44 -19.19
N ASP A 146 14.35 7.54 -20.51
CA ASP A 146 14.35 8.83 -21.20
C ASP A 146 13.00 9.53 -21.03
N ILE A 147 12.93 10.42 -20.04
CA ILE A 147 11.72 11.19 -19.71
C ILE A 147 11.48 12.31 -20.75
N SER A 148 12.56 12.91 -21.28
CA SER A 148 12.50 14.00 -22.25
C SER A 148 12.17 13.53 -23.66
N GLY A 149 12.29 12.24 -23.94
CA GLY A 149 11.99 11.65 -25.26
C GLY A 149 12.96 12.13 -26.34
N THR A 150 14.16 12.54 -25.93
CA THR A 150 15.21 13.12 -26.78
C THR A 150 16.21 12.08 -27.29
N GLY A 151 16.19 10.86 -26.76
CA GLY A 151 16.93 9.69 -27.24
C GLY A 151 16.11 8.82 -28.19
N HIS A 152 16.50 7.54 -28.36
CA HIS A 152 15.80 6.56 -29.22
C HIS A 152 14.36 6.21 -28.79
N GLY A 153 13.83 6.89 -27.75
CA GLY A 153 12.43 7.33 -27.74
C GLY A 153 11.39 6.24 -27.90
N SER A 154 11.30 5.32 -26.94
CA SER A 154 10.09 4.49 -26.80
C SER A 154 9.69 4.16 -25.36
N ASP A 155 10.57 4.25 -24.35
CA ASP A 155 10.27 3.69 -23.02
C ASP A 155 9.17 4.42 -22.26
N ARG A 156 9.19 5.77 -22.23
CA ARG A 156 8.13 6.57 -21.60
C ARG A 156 6.79 6.40 -22.33
N ARG A 157 6.80 6.46 -23.67
CA ARG A 157 5.57 6.30 -24.48
C ARG A 157 5.01 4.90 -24.30
N GLN A 158 5.86 3.87 -24.36
CA GLN A 158 5.48 2.48 -24.13
C GLN A 158 4.90 2.28 -22.73
N LEU A 159 5.50 2.88 -21.68
CA LEU A 159 4.92 2.83 -20.34
C LEU A 159 3.53 3.47 -20.31
N ILE A 160 3.36 4.65 -20.89
CA ILE A 160 2.07 5.34 -20.95
C ILE A 160 1.04 4.54 -21.77
N ASP A 161 1.44 3.95 -22.89
CA ASP A 161 0.59 3.12 -23.74
C ASP A 161 0.17 1.83 -23.03
N GLU A 162 1.09 1.17 -22.30
CA GLU A 162 0.81 0.01 -21.45
C GLU A 162 -0.23 0.37 -20.37
N LEU A 163 -0.09 1.53 -19.73
CA LEU A 163 -1.00 2.01 -18.68
C LEU A 163 -2.37 2.40 -19.24
N ASN A 164 -2.41 3.10 -20.38
CA ASN A 164 -3.66 3.46 -21.05
C ASN A 164 -4.42 2.21 -21.49
N LEU A 165 -3.73 1.25 -22.12
CA LEU A 165 -4.34 -0.02 -22.50
C LEU A 165 -4.92 -0.79 -21.31
N PHE A 166 -4.22 -0.80 -20.17
CA PHE A 166 -4.73 -1.40 -18.94
C PHE A 166 -5.97 -0.68 -18.42
N HIS A 167 -5.96 0.65 -18.47
CA HIS A 167 -7.08 1.49 -18.04
C HIS A 167 -8.32 1.30 -18.92
N ASP A 168 -8.15 1.31 -20.24
CA ASP A 168 -9.21 1.16 -21.24
C ASP A 168 -9.89 -0.20 -21.15
N ARG A 169 -9.18 -1.23 -20.67
CA ARG A 169 -9.72 -2.56 -20.34
C ARG A 169 -10.45 -2.62 -19.00
N GLY A 170 -10.65 -1.49 -18.34
CA GLY A 170 -11.34 -1.39 -17.06
C GLY A 170 -10.48 -1.75 -15.84
N ASN A 171 -9.15 -1.74 -15.96
CA ASN A 171 -8.22 -2.17 -14.90
C ASN A 171 -8.52 -3.61 -14.43
N PRO A 172 -8.31 -4.60 -15.31
CA PRO A 172 -8.72 -5.98 -15.03
C PRO A 172 -7.91 -6.60 -13.88
N LEU A 173 -8.51 -7.57 -13.20
CA LEU A 173 -7.83 -8.48 -12.29
C LEU A 173 -6.69 -9.20 -13.05
N PRO A 174 -5.47 -9.30 -12.51
CA PRO A 174 -4.42 -10.09 -13.13
C PRO A 174 -4.86 -11.55 -13.29
N VAL A 175 -4.68 -12.13 -14.48
CA VAL A 175 -5.09 -13.51 -14.81
C VAL A 175 -4.53 -14.54 -13.81
N SER A 176 -3.29 -14.33 -13.33
CA SER A 176 -2.66 -15.17 -12.31
C SER A 176 -3.39 -15.17 -10.95
N CYS A 177 -4.23 -14.18 -10.70
CA CYS A 177 -4.97 -13.98 -9.45
C CYS A 177 -6.46 -14.38 -9.59
N GLU A 178 -6.89 -14.81 -10.79
CA GLU A 178 -8.28 -15.02 -11.14
C GLU A 178 -8.95 -16.16 -10.36
N GLY A 179 -8.22 -17.26 -10.12
CA GLY A 179 -8.70 -18.36 -9.29
C GLY A 179 -8.80 -18.01 -7.80
N ALA A 180 -7.92 -17.12 -7.31
CA ALA A 180 -7.76 -16.84 -5.89
C ALA A 180 -8.93 -16.05 -5.28
N LEU A 181 -9.68 -15.29 -6.09
CA LEU A 181 -10.75 -14.42 -5.57
C LEU A 181 -12.15 -14.71 -6.12
N ARG A 182 -12.28 -15.45 -7.22
CA ARG A 182 -13.59 -15.72 -7.85
C ARG A 182 -14.57 -16.43 -6.91
N HIS A 183 -14.07 -17.26 -6.00
CA HIS A 183 -14.90 -17.99 -5.04
C HIS A 183 -15.32 -17.14 -3.82
N LEU A 184 -14.72 -15.97 -3.63
CA LEU A 184 -14.91 -15.16 -2.42
C LEU A 184 -15.96 -14.06 -2.58
N THR A 185 -16.36 -13.72 -3.81
CA THR A 185 -17.45 -12.78 -4.01
C THR A 185 -18.79 -13.52 -3.96
N ARG A 186 -19.78 -12.94 -3.29
CA ARG A 186 -21.12 -13.54 -3.14
C ARG A 186 -21.81 -13.83 -4.49
N SER A 187 -21.43 -13.11 -5.54
CA SER A 187 -21.97 -13.27 -6.90
C SER A 187 -21.18 -14.24 -7.77
N GLY A 188 -20.03 -14.74 -7.30
CA GLY A 188 -19.06 -15.52 -8.10
C GLY A 188 -18.37 -14.73 -9.21
N LYS A 189 -18.63 -13.42 -9.31
CA LYS A 189 -18.01 -12.54 -10.32
C LYS A 189 -16.72 -11.93 -9.76
N PRO A 190 -15.68 -11.72 -10.59
CA PRO A 190 -14.48 -11.02 -10.16
C PRO A 190 -14.80 -9.65 -9.55
N LEU A 191 -14.12 -9.29 -8.45
CA LEU A 191 -14.25 -7.98 -7.83
C LEU A 191 -13.81 -6.90 -8.83
N PRO A 192 -14.69 -5.96 -9.24
CA PRO A 192 -14.34 -4.95 -10.21
C PRO A 192 -13.42 -3.89 -9.60
N SER A 193 -12.48 -3.39 -10.41
CA SER A 193 -11.77 -2.16 -10.06
C SER A 193 -12.75 -0.98 -10.06
N GLY A 194 -12.60 -0.06 -9.12
CA GLY A 194 -13.53 1.05 -8.90
C GLY A 194 -14.58 0.79 -7.82
N TYR A 195 -14.66 -0.43 -7.27
CA TYR A 195 -15.56 -0.76 -6.17
C TYR A 195 -15.35 0.16 -4.96
N LEU A 196 -16.43 0.73 -4.45
CA LEU A 196 -16.40 1.64 -3.30
C LEU A 196 -16.55 0.85 -2.00
N ILE A 197 -15.70 1.18 -1.03
CA ILE A 197 -15.68 0.62 0.30
C ILE A 197 -15.96 1.75 1.27
N HIS A 198 -16.78 1.48 2.28
CA HIS A 198 -17.15 2.44 3.30
C HIS A 198 -16.72 1.96 4.67
N ILE A 199 -16.00 2.80 5.40
CA ILE A 199 -15.50 2.50 6.74
C ILE A 199 -15.97 3.60 7.68
N ASN A 200 -16.69 3.22 8.72
CA ASN A 200 -17.08 4.15 9.79
C ASN A 200 -15.95 4.22 10.80
N MET A 201 -15.59 5.42 11.24
CA MET A 201 -14.54 5.58 12.25
C MET A 201 -14.70 6.90 13.01
N GLN A 202 -13.96 7.05 14.11
CA GLN A 202 -13.98 8.30 14.88
C GLN A 202 -13.43 9.46 14.04
N THR A 203 -14.11 10.61 14.13
CA THR A 203 -13.82 11.77 13.28
C THR A 203 -12.39 12.28 13.45
N ASP A 204 -11.83 12.23 14.66
CA ASP A 204 -10.46 12.64 14.99
C ASP A 204 -9.39 11.71 14.37
N GLU A 205 -9.75 10.46 14.08
CA GLU A 205 -8.86 9.47 13.47
C GLU A 205 -8.84 9.53 11.94
N THR A 206 -9.89 10.07 11.30
CA THR A 206 -10.06 10.07 9.83
C THR A 206 -8.88 10.67 9.08
N LYS A 207 -8.29 11.74 9.63
CA LYS A 207 -7.12 12.39 9.05
C LYS A 207 -5.92 11.44 9.01
N ARG A 208 -5.67 10.72 10.10
CA ARG A 208 -4.54 9.77 10.21
C ARG A 208 -4.74 8.58 9.28
N PHE A 209 -5.97 8.06 9.24
CA PHE A 209 -6.35 6.96 8.35
C PHE A 209 -6.17 7.35 6.87
N LYS A 210 -6.62 8.55 6.49
CA LYS A 210 -6.41 9.08 5.13
C LYS A 210 -4.92 9.15 4.80
N GLU A 211 -4.10 9.70 5.68
CA GLU A 211 -2.66 9.81 5.46
C GLU A 211 -2.01 8.42 5.29
N ALA A 212 -2.41 7.43 6.09
CA ALA A 212 -1.93 6.06 5.95
C ALA A 212 -2.32 5.43 4.61
N ILE A 213 -3.57 5.62 4.19
CA ILE A 213 -4.07 5.15 2.89
C ILE A 213 -3.31 5.81 1.73
N ASP A 214 -3.08 7.13 1.79
CA ASP A 214 -2.37 7.85 0.73
C ASP A 214 -0.91 7.39 0.60
N ILE A 215 -0.22 7.14 1.72
CA ILE A 215 1.14 6.60 1.73
C ILE A 215 1.15 5.22 1.08
N GLN A 216 0.25 4.34 1.51
CA GLN A 216 0.22 2.97 1.00
C GLN A 216 -0.20 2.93 -0.48
N TRP A 217 -1.14 3.79 -0.88
CA TRP A 217 -1.50 4.00 -2.29
C TRP A 217 -0.29 4.37 -3.12
N ALA A 218 0.52 5.32 -2.66
CA ALA A 218 1.70 5.76 -3.38
C ALA A 218 2.78 4.67 -3.47
N CYS A 219 3.01 3.90 -2.40
CA CYS A 219 3.90 2.73 -2.43
C CYS A 219 3.43 1.68 -3.47
N ILE A 220 2.13 1.41 -3.52
CA ILE A 220 1.55 0.45 -4.47
C ILE A 220 1.68 0.96 -5.91
N MET A 221 1.42 2.24 -6.15
CA MET A 221 1.60 2.84 -7.47
C MET A 221 3.06 2.77 -7.93
N PHE A 222 4.01 3.06 -7.05
CA PHE A 222 5.44 2.92 -7.33
C PHE A 222 5.82 1.48 -7.67
N ALA A 223 5.33 0.51 -6.89
CA ALA A 223 5.57 -0.90 -7.16
C ALA A 223 4.95 -1.35 -8.49
N ALA A 224 3.74 -0.90 -8.82
CA ALA A 224 3.08 -1.20 -10.08
C ALA A 224 3.85 -0.65 -11.27
N PHE A 225 4.32 0.60 -11.20
CA PHE A 225 4.97 1.28 -12.33
C PHE A 225 6.41 0.85 -12.55
N SER A 226 7.14 0.51 -11.49
CA SER A 226 8.50 -0.06 -11.58
C SER A 226 8.52 -1.54 -12.01
N GLY A 227 7.36 -2.19 -12.10
CA GLY A 227 7.24 -3.62 -12.36
C GLY A 227 7.56 -4.50 -11.14
N ALA A 228 7.62 -3.91 -9.95
CA ALA A 228 7.82 -4.61 -8.68
C ALA A 228 6.55 -5.29 -8.14
N ALA A 229 5.36 -4.94 -8.64
CA ALA A 229 4.12 -5.62 -8.28
C ALA A 229 4.19 -7.14 -8.55
N GLY A 230 3.93 -7.93 -7.50
CA GLY A 230 4.07 -9.38 -7.50
C GLY A 230 5.48 -9.91 -7.20
N ASN A 231 6.47 -9.03 -7.05
CA ASN A 231 7.89 -9.37 -6.88
C ASN A 231 8.49 -8.60 -5.68
N PRO A 232 8.13 -8.97 -4.43
CA PRO A 232 8.53 -8.24 -3.23
C PRO A 232 10.05 -8.21 -2.98
N GLU A 233 10.82 -9.09 -3.63
CA GLU A 233 12.28 -9.17 -3.49
C GLU A 233 13.05 -8.14 -4.34
N LEU A 234 12.41 -7.54 -5.36
CA LEU A 234 13.08 -6.61 -6.28
C LEU A 234 13.61 -5.32 -5.62
N PRO A 235 12.99 -4.73 -4.58
CA PRO A 235 13.49 -3.52 -3.93
C PRO A 235 14.69 -3.75 -2.98
N SER A 236 15.14 -5.00 -2.77
CA SER A 236 16.28 -5.28 -1.88
C SER A 236 17.52 -4.52 -2.33
N ARG A 237 18.12 -3.78 -1.39
CA ARG A 237 19.22 -2.81 -1.55
C ARG A 237 20.41 -3.49 -2.24
N GLN A 238 20.55 -3.26 -3.55
CA GLN A 238 21.47 -3.98 -4.43
C GLN A 238 22.85 -3.33 -4.47
N ASN A 239 23.89 -4.16 -4.33
CA ASN A 239 25.19 -3.88 -4.89
C ASN A 239 25.08 -4.14 -6.42
N PRO A 240 25.27 -3.15 -7.29
CA PRO A 240 25.07 -3.29 -8.74
C PRO A 240 25.96 -4.36 -9.42
N ASP A 241 26.96 -4.89 -8.72
CA ASP A 241 27.91 -5.90 -9.23
C ASP A 241 27.52 -7.37 -8.95
N ASP A 242 26.35 -7.65 -8.37
CA ASP A 242 25.99 -9.02 -7.99
C ASP A 242 25.60 -9.90 -9.20
N LYS A 243 26.57 -10.65 -9.72
CA LYS A 243 26.46 -11.52 -10.91
C LYS A 243 25.37 -12.59 -10.81
N ALA A 244 24.98 -12.99 -9.59
CA ALA A 244 23.90 -13.95 -9.38
C ALA A 244 22.53 -13.40 -9.83
N MET A 245 22.34 -12.07 -9.75
CA MET A 245 21.08 -11.43 -10.14
C MET A 245 21.00 -11.09 -11.62
N GLN A 246 22.13 -10.83 -12.28
CA GLN A 246 22.18 -10.74 -13.76
C GLN A 246 21.71 -12.04 -14.40
N TRP A 247 22.03 -13.17 -13.78
CA TRP A 247 21.53 -14.48 -14.19
C TRP A 247 20.00 -14.59 -14.02
N ILE A 248 19.43 -14.21 -12.86
CA ILE A 248 17.97 -14.22 -12.64
C ILE A 248 17.23 -13.27 -13.59
N GLN A 249 17.82 -12.11 -13.91
CA GLN A 249 17.27 -11.17 -14.91
C GLN A 249 17.32 -11.74 -16.33
N SER A 250 18.35 -12.53 -16.68
CA SER A 250 18.49 -13.15 -18.00
C SER A 250 17.55 -14.34 -18.24
N GLN A 251 17.10 -15.02 -17.18
CA GLN A 251 16.23 -16.20 -17.26
C GLN A 251 14.73 -15.86 -17.45
N ALA A 252 14.36 -14.58 -17.40
CA ALA A 252 12.97 -14.11 -17.42
C ALA A 252 12.62 -13.27 -18.67
N ARG A 253 13.22 -13.60 -19.83
CA ARG A 253 12.81 -13.06 -21.14
C ARG A 253 11.49 -13.69 -21.61
#